data_AF-A0A5C1Y4T3-F1
#
_entry.id   AF-A0A5C1Y4T3-F1
#
_cell.length_a   1.000
_cell.length_b   1.000
_cell.length_c   1.000
_cell.angle_alpha   90.00
_cell.angle_beta   90.00
_cell.angle_gamma   90.00
#
_symmetry.space_group_name_H-M   'P 1'
#
loop_
_entity.id
_entity.type
_entity.pdbx_description
1 polymer ?
#
loop_
_entity_poly.entity_id
_entity_poly.type
_entity_poly.pdbx_seq_one_letter_code
_entity_poly.pdbx_strand_id
1 'polypeptide(L)'
;MDFIGTILWPIKWVIEAILVGFHWLLSHIGLSADAGITWVLAIVGLVLVVRAALIPIFVRQIKSQRKMLEVAPQLKKIQDKYRGKKDQFSREAMQRETMALYQKAGTNPLSSCLPLLIQMPIFFSLFSVLNEARNDKAGVGFLTQELSDNFGRASLFDVAPLRYSLVDAFNYGEVWVAIIAIVMILVMTASQFYTQLQIMSKNQTPEMKASPMFRQQRILLYILPVVFLISGLAFPIGVMFYWLTSNIWTMVQQALVIRNMPTPGSEAALAREARLAKRNRLKIADDAEALADQLEVEPAKPTTTQRQQPVNKARAKKQGGPKR
;
A
#
# COMPACT_ATOMS: atom_id res chain seq x y z
N MET A 1 -0.45 12.61 32.67
CA MET A 1 -0.67 11.79 31.47
C MET A 1 -0.87 10.36 31.93
N ASP A 2 -1.88 9.68 31.39
CA ASP A 2 -2.07 8.25 31.63
C ASP A 2 -1.06 7.43 30.81
N PHE A 3 -0.96 6.13 31.10
CA PHE A 3 0.00 5.23 30.44
C PHE A 3 -0.12 5.25 28.91
N ILE A 4 -1.35 5.30 28.40
CA ILE A 4 -1.64 5.36 26.96
C ILE A 4 -1.18 6.70 26.37
N GLY A 5 -1.46 7.81 27.04
CA GLY A 5 -0.99 9.14 26.63
C GLY A 5 0.53 9.21 26.51
N THR A 6 1.27 8.62 27.45
CA THR A 6 2.74 8.58 27.41
C THR A 6 3.27 7.79 26.21
N ILE A 7 2.63 6.67 25.85
CA ILE A 7 3.01 5.87 24.66
C ILE A 7 2.69 6.61 23.36
N LEU A 8 1.54 7.29 23.30
CA LEU A 8 1.11 7.98 22.10
C LEU A 8 1.81 9.32 21.89
N TRP A 9 2.41 9.91 22.94
CA TRP A 9 3.00 11.25 22.90
C TRP A 9 4.01 11.45 21.76
N PRO A 10 5.02 10.57 21.55
CA PRO A 10 5.99 10.76 20.46
C PRO A 10 5.32 10.64 19.08
N ILE A 11 4.32 9.77 18.95
CA ILE A 11 3.59 9.56 17.70
C ILE A 11 2.71 10.78 17.41
N LYS A 12 2.03 11.34 18.42
CA LYS A 12 1.26 12.58 18.29
C LYS A 12 2.16 13.73 17.85
N TRP A 13 3.32 13.89 18.48
CA TRP A 13 4.27 14.95 18.13
C TRP A 13 4.68 14.88 16.64
N VAL A 14 5.00 13.68 16.14
CA VAL A 14 5.33 13.48 14.71
C VAL A 14 4.13 13.75 13.81
N ILE A 15 2.94 13.30 14.20
CA ILE A 15 1.71 13.53 13.43
C ILE A 15 1.40 15.03 13.34
N GLU A 16 1.51 15.78 14.43
CA GLU A 16 1.34 17.23 14.45
C GLU A 16 2.38 17.93 13.58
N ALA A 17 3.65 17.53 13.68
CA ALA A 17 4.72 18.09 12.87
C ALA A 17 4.42 17.99 11.37
N ILE A 18 3.98 16.81 10.93
CA ILE A 18 3.66 16.56 9.52
C ILE A 18 2.37 17.30 9.13
N LEU A 19 1.32 17.25 9.96
CA LEU A 19 0.03 17.89 9.69
C LEU A 19 0.19 19.41 9.55
N VAL A 20 0.82 20.05 10.54
CA VAL A 20 1.08 21.50 10.55
C VAL A 20 2.06 21.86 9.45
N GLY A 21 3.08 21.03 9.18
CA GLY A 21 4.02 21.25 8.07
C GLY A 21 3.32 21.30 6.71
N PHE A 22 2.38 20.40 6.45
CA PHE A 22 1.59 20.45 5.21
C PHE A 22 0.62 21.63 5.18
N HIS A 23 -0.06 21.93 6.29
CA HIS A 23 -0.97 23.08 6.36
C HIS A 23 -0.22 24.40 6.10
N TRP A 24 0.95 24.57 6.72
CA TRP A 24 1.86 25.68 6.48
C TRP A 24 2.28 25.73 5.01
N LEU A 25 2.76 24.62 4.44
CA LEU A 25 3.22 24.56 3.05
C LEU A 25 2.11 24.95 2.07
N LEU A 26 0.91 24.39 2.25
CA LEU A 26 -0.25 24.67 1.41
C LEU A 26 -0.67 26.14 1.50
N SER A 27 -0.59 26.73 2.69
CA SER A 27 -0.88 28.14 2.90
C SER A 27 0.15 29.04 2.20
N HIS A 28 1.44 28.64 2.20
CA HIS A 28 2.52 29.39 1.55
C HIS A 28 2.46 29.34 0.02
N ILE A 29 1.90 28.28 -0.56
CA ILE A 29 1.71 28.18 -2.02
C ILE A 29 0.40 28.83 -2.50
N GLY A 30 -0.36 29.50 -1.61
CA GLY A 30 -1.49 30.35 -1.96
C GLY A 30 -2.87 29.83 -1.58
N LEU A 31 -2.99 28.72 -0.84
CA LEU A 31 -4.28 28.33 -0.27
C LEU A 31 -4.58 29.17 0.98
N SER A 32 -5.85 29.45 1.24
CA SER A 32 -6.26 30.12 2.48
C SER A 32 -6.01 29.22 3.69
N ALA A 33 -5.32 29.71 4.71
CA ALA A 33 -5.04 28.98 5.94
C ALA A 33 -6.33 28.58 6.69
N ASP A 34 -7.36 29.41 6.62
CA ASP A 34 -8.64 29.23 7.33
C ASP A 34 -9.59 28.26 6.60
N ALA A 35 -9.28 27.94 5.34
CA ALA A 35 -10.16 27.11 4.52
C ALA A 35 -10.07 25.63 4.93
N GLY A 36 -11.24 24.97 5.00
CA GLY A 36 -11.29 23.53 5.29
C GLY A 36 -10.54 22.68 4.25
N ILE A 37 -10.45 23.12 3.00
CA ILE A 37 -9.71 22.39 1.96
C ILE A 37 -8.21 22.30 2.28
N THR A 38 -7.62 23.33 2.90
CA THR A 38 -6.20 23.36 3.29
C THR A 38 -5.93 22.31 4.36
N TRP A 39 -6.81 22.20 5.35
CA TRP A 39 -6.75 21.16 6.38
C TRP A 39 -6.99 19.76 5.82
N VAL A 40 -7.96 19.59 4.91
CA VAL A 40 -8.21 18.30 4.24
C VAL A 40 -6.98 17.85 3.45
N LEU A 41 -6.36 18.73 2.68
CA LEU A 41 -5.15 18.43 1.93
C LEU A 41 -3.95 18.16 2.85
N ALA A 42 -3.87 18.84 4.00
CA ALA A 42 -2.85 18.56 5.01
C ALA A 42 -3.02 17.14 5.61
N ILE A 43 -4.26 16.73 5.88
CA ILE A 43 -4.59 15.36 6.32
C ILE A 43 -4.21 14.35 5.22
N VAL A 44 -4.49 14.65 3.95
CA VAL A 44 -4.08 13.80 2.83
C VAL A 44 -2.56 13.65 2.80
N GLY A 45 -1.82 14.76 2.84
CA GLY A 45 -0.34 14.77 2.86
C GLY A 45 0.23 13.94 4.01
N LEU A 46 -0.31 14.12 5.22
CA LEU A 46 0.02 13.33 6.39
C LEU A 46 -0.15 11.82 6.14
N VAL A 47 -1.31 11.41 5.60
CA VAL A 47 -1.55 9.99 5.28
C VAL A 47 -0.53 9.47 4.29
N LEU A 48 -0.23 10.22 3.22
CA LEU A 48 0.74 9.80 2.22
C LEU A 48 2.14 9.61 2.81
N VAL A 49 2.61 10.54 3.63
CA VAL A 49 3.93 10.45 4.28
C VAL A 49 4.00 9.26 5.23
N VAL A 50 3.02 9.13 6.13
CA VAL A 50 3.00 8.03 7.11
C VAL A 50 2.93 6.69 6.38
N ARG A 51 2.06 6.56 5.39
CA ARG A 51 1.90 5.32 4.63
C ARG A 51 3.13 4.98 3.80
N ALA A 52 3.80 5.98 3.21
CA ALA A 52 5.04 5.79 2.48
C ALA A 52 6.17 5.29 3.41
N ALA A 53 6.32 5.89 4.59
CA ALA A 53 7.29 5.47 5.59
C ALA A 53 7.08 4.02 6.06
N LEU A 54 5.84 3.54 6.07
CA LEU A 54 5.50 2.16 6.46
C LEU A 54 5.68 1.13 5.33
N ILE A 55 5.92 1.53 4.08
CA ILE A 55 6.07 0.59 2.94
C ILE A 55 7.09 -0.54 3.22
N PRO A 56 8.31 -0.27 3.73
CA PRO A 56 9.28 -1.34 3.99
C PRO A 56 8.77 -2.37 4.99
N ILE A 57 8.04 -1.92 6.01
CA ILE A 57 7.44 -2.78 7.01
C ILE A 57 6.33 -3.61 6.38
N PHE A 58 5.43 -2.99 5.60
CA PHE A 58 4.38 -3.72 4.87
C PHE A 58 4.96 -4.79 3.92
N VAL A 59 6.06 -4.50 3.22
CA VAL A 59 6.73 -5.49 2.35
C VAL A 59 7.26 -6.68 3.17
N ARG A 60 7.90 -6.43 4.32
CA ARG A 60 8.34 -7.51 5.24
C ARG A 60 7.14 -8.32 5.74
N GLN A 61 6.04 -7.64 6.04
CA GLN A 61 4.82 -8.26 6.52
C GLN A 61 4.18 -9.17 5.46
N ILE A 62 4.11 -8.73 4.19
CA ILE A 62 3.63 -9.56 3.07
C ILE A 62 4.50 -10.80 2.90
N LYS A 63 5.84 -10.67 3.02
CA LYS A 63 6.75 -11.82 2.96
C LYS A 63 6.48 -12.82 4.09
N SER A 64 6.21 -12.35 5.31
CA SER A 64 5.84 -13.21 6.44
C SER A 64 4.51 -13.94 6.19
N GLN A 65 3.51 -13.24 5.66
CA GLN A 65 2.23 -13.83 5.27
C GLN A 65 2.39 -14.92 4.21
N ARG A 66 3.30 -14.75 3.23
CA ARG A 66 3.56 -15.79 2.21
C ARG A 66 4.13 -17.07 2.80
N LYS A 67 5.08 -16.97 3.73
CA LYS A 67 5.61 -18.15 4.44
C LYS A 67 4.50 -18.89 5.18
N MET A 68 3.51 -18.18 5.71
CA MET A 68 2.34 -18.79 6.34
C MET A 68 1.53 -19.65 5.35
N LEU A 69 1.43 -19.23 4.08
CA LEU A 69 0.74 -19.98 3.04
C LEU A 69 1.47 -21.29 2.70
N GLU A 70 2.81 -21.25 2.68
CA GLU A 70 3.64 -22.45 2.46
C GLU A 70 3.49 -23.49 3.58
N VAL A 71 3.20 -23.03 4.80
CA VAL A 71 2.98 -23.89 5.97
C VAL A 71 1.57 -24.49 6.03
N ALA A 72 0.59 -23.88 5.34
CA ALA A 72 -0.81 -24.33 5.33
C ALA A 72 -1.03 -25.84 5.07
N PRO A 73 -0.37 -26.51 4.10
CA PRO A 73 -0.56 -27.95 3.90
C PRO A 73 -0.05 -28.80 5.08
N GLN A 74 1.04 -28.40 5.74
CA GLN A 74 1.56 -29.11 6.91
C GLN A 74 0.65 -28.89 8.13
N LEU A 75 0.13 -27.67 8.28
CA LEU A 75 -0.87 -27.37 9.29
C LEU A 75 -2.12 -28.23 9.13
N LYS A 76 -2.56 -28.46 7.89
CA LYS A 76 -3.69 -29.36 7.60
C LYS A 76 -3.41 -30.80 8.05
N LYS A 77 -2.21 -31.32 7.83
CA LYS A 77 -1.82 -32.65 8.33
C LYS A 77 -1.88 -32.74 9.86
N ILE A 78 -1.47 -31.71 10.58
CA ILE A 78 -1.61 -31.64 12.05
C ILE A 78 -3.09 -31.64 12.43
N GLN A 79 -3.91 -30.81 11.77
CA GLN A 79 -5.35 -30.75 12.03
C GLN A 79 -6.04 -32.10 11.78
N ASP A 80 -5.68 -32.81 10.70
CA ASP A 80 -6.21 -34.12 10.38
C ASP A 80 -5.76 -35.19 11.39
N LYS A 81 -4.49 -35.16 11.85
CA LYS A 81 -3.96 -36.06 12.91
C LYS A 81 -4.75 -36.01 14.22
N TYR A 82 -5.29 -34.84 14.55
CA TYR A 82 -6.05 -34.60 15.78
C TYR A 82 -7.55 -34.46 15.54
N ARG A 83 -8.03 -34.73 14.32
CA ARG A 83 -9.44 -34.59 13.96
C ARG A 83 -10.31 -35.54 14.79
N GLY A 84 -11.37 -35.00 15.38
CA GLY A 84 -12.29 -35.75 16.23
C GLY A 84 -11.84 -35.92 17.68
N LYS A 85 -10.59 -35.58 18.03
CA LYS A 85 -10.09 -35.61 19.42
C LYS A 85 -10.51 -34.33 20.15
N LYS A 86 -11.23 -34.47 21.26
CA LYS A 86 -11.79 -33.35 22.04
C LYS A 86 -11.19 -33.23 23.44
N ASP A 87 -10.38 -34.20 23.86
CA ASP A 87 -9.69 -34.19 25.15
C ASP A 87 -8.70 -33.02 25.24
N GLN A 88 -8.53 -32.49 26.45
CA GLN A 88 -7.67 -31.32 26.71
C GLN A 88 -6.22 -31.58 26.27
N PHE A 89 -5.69 -32.76 26.56
CA PHE A 89 -4.33 -33.15 26.18
C PHE A 89 -4.10 -33.12 24.66
N SER A 90 -5.04 -33.66 23.87
CA SER A 90 -4.96 -33.60 22.41
C SER A 90 -5.02 -32.19 21.85
N ARG A 91 -5.82 -31.29 22.46
CA ARG A 91 -5.87 -29.88 22.05
C ARG A 91 -4.57 -29.15 22.36
N GLU A 92 -4.00 -29.38 23.53
CA GLU A 92 -2.70 -28.83 23.91
C GLU A 92 -1.56 -29.37 23.03
N ALA A 93 -1.57 -30.67 22.72
CA ALA A 93 -0.61 -31.29 21.82
C ALA A 93 -0.72 -30.72 20.39
N MET A 94 -1.95 -30.56 19.87
CA MET A 94 -2.19 -29.91 18.58
C MET A 94 -1.65 -28.47 18.57
N GLN A 95 -1.90 -27.69 19.63
CA GLN A 95 -1.39 -26.32 19.74
C GLN A 95 0.14 -26.27 19.78
N ARG A 96 0.78 -27.15 20.56
CA ARG A 96 2.25 -27.25 20.62
C ARG A 96 2.85 -27.66 19.28
N GLU A 97 2.31 -28.68 18.61
CA GLU A 97 2.79 -29.09 17.28
C GLU A 97 2.60 -27.99 16.23
N THR A 98 1.47 -27.28 16.28
CA THR A 98 1.19 -26.14 15.41
C THR A 98 2.20 -25.00 15.63
N MET A 99 2.48 -24.65 16.88
CA MET A 99 3.47 -23.61 17.21
C MET A 99 4.89 -24.04 16.84
N ALA A 100 5.25 -25.30 17.08
CA ALA A 100 6.55 -25.85 16.67
C ALA A 100 6.71 -25.83 15.14
N LEU A 101 5.65 -26.13 14.40
CA LEU A 101 5.64 -26.01 12.94
C LEU A 101 5.90 -24.57 12.49
N TYR A 102 5.20 -23.59 13.08
CA TYR A 102 5.43 -22.18 12.76
C TYR A 102 6.87 -21.73 13.07
N GLN A 103 7.42 -22.13 14.23
CA GLN A 103 8.81 -21.85 14.60
C GLN A 103 9.81 -22.49 13.63
N LYS A 104 9.63 -23.77 13.27
CA LYS A 104 10.49 -24.46 12.29
C LYS A 104 10.46 -23.81 10.91
N ALA A 105 9.29 -23.31 10.50
CA ALA A 105 9.14 -22.58 9.24
C ALA A 105 9.59 -21.11 9.31
N GLY A 106 10.01 -20.63 10.50
CA GLY A 106 10.43 -19.24 10.70
C GLY A 106 9.30 -18.23 10.45
N THR A 107 8.07 -18.57 10.83
CA THR A 107 6.88 -17.71 10.73
C THR A 107 6.10 -17.67 12.04
N ASN A 108 5.18 -16.72 12.19
CA ASN A 108 4.36 -16.56 13.40
C ASN A 108 2.93 -16.08 13.03
N PRO A 109 1.86 -16.68 13.56
CA PRO A 109 0.48 -16.21 13.39
C PRO A 109 0.26 -14.71 13.62
N LEU A 110 0.98 -14.11 14.58
CA LEU A 110 0.87 -12.68 14.91
C LEU A 110 1.32 -11.76 13.75
N SER A 111 2.13 -12.27 12.82
CA SER A 111 2.54 -11.51 11.63
C SER A 111 1.35 -11.12 10.73
N SER A 112 0.26 -11.89 10.79
CA SER A 112 -0.96 -11.62 10.04
C SER A 112 -1.76 -10.43 10.61
N CYS A 113 -1.71 -10.20 11.93
CA CYS A 113 -2.35 -9.05 12.58
C CYS A 113 -1.40 -7.87 12.84
N LEU A 114 -0.12 -8.00 12.50
CA LEU A 114 0.87 -6.92 12.60
C LEU A 114 0.46 -5.58 11.95
N PRO A 115 -0.24 -5.50 10.80
CA PRO A 115 -0.57 -4.20 10.22
C PRO A 115 -1.64 -3.51 11.07
N LEU A 116 -2.57 -4.26 11.64
CA LEU A 116 -3.55 -3.70 12.57
C LEU A 116 -2.83 -3.15 13.81
N LEU A 117 -1.91 -3.90 14.40
CA LEU A 117 -1.16 -3.48 15.58
C LEU A 117 -0.34 -2.21 15.35
N ILE A 118 0.31 -2.08 14.20
CA ILE A 118 1.07 -0.85 13.85
C ILE A 118 0.11 0.31 13.56
N GLN A 119 -1.04 0.03 12.95
CA GLN A 119 -2.02 1.04 12.61
C GLN A 119 -2.72 1.63 13.84
N MET A 120 -2.99 0.82 14.89
CA MET A 120 -3.75 1.28 16.06
C MET A 120 -3.13 2.52 16.73
N PRO A 121 -1.83 2.58 17.08
CA PRO A 121 -1.24 3.78 17.68
C PRO A 121 -1.28 4.99 16.75
N ILE A 122 -1.01 4.81 15.45
CA ILE A 122 -1.04 5.89 14.46
C ILE A 122 -2.46 6.46 14.36
N PHE A 123 -3.46 5.58 14.29
CA PHE A 123 -4.86 5.97 14.25
C PHE A 123 -5.26 6.72 15.52
N PHE A 124 -4.98 6.17 16.70
CA PHE A 124 -5.34 6.82 17.97
C PHE A 124 -4.66 8.17 18.15
N SER A 125 -3.38 8.30 17.78
CA SER A 125 -2.68 9.59 17.84
C SER A 125 -3.31 10.61 16.89
N LEU A 126 -3.60 10.24 15.64
CA LEU A 126 -4.25 11.14 14.68
C LEU A 126 -5.65 11.54 15.12
N PHE A 127 -6.45 10.56 15.54
CA PHE A 127 -7.79 10.80 16.04
C PHE A 127 -7.75 11.74 17.25
N SER A 128 -6.84 11.50 18.20
CA SER A 128 -6.70 12.36 19.37
C SER A 128 -6.32 13.79 18.99
N VAL A 129 -5.37 13.98 18.07
CA VAL A 129 -4.95 15.31 17.59
C VAL A 129 -6.12 16.06 16.95
N LEU A 130 -6.85 15.43 16.01
CA LEU A 130 -7.99 16.08 15.35
C LEU A 130 -9.20 16.26 16.28
N ASN A 131 -9.39 15.35 17.23
CA ASN A 131 -10.47 15.43 18.21
C ASN A 131 -10.17 16.43 19.33
N GLU A 132 -8.91 16.69 19.65
CA GLU A 132 -8.50 17.78 20.53
C GLU A 132 -8.68 19.11 19.80
N ALA A 133 -8.21 19.21 18.55
CA ALA A 133 -8.34 20.40 17.72
C ALA A 133 -9.80 20.85 17.54
N ARG A 134 -10.72 19.93 17.23
CA ARG A 134 -12.15 20.27 17.06
C ARG A 134 -12.83 20.76 18.34
N ASN A 135 -12.24 20.49 19.51
CA ASN A 135 -12.73 20.87 20.82
C ASN A 135 -11.91 22.03 21.40
N ASP A 136 -11.27 22.82 20.54
CA ASP A 136 -10.49 24.00 20.88
C ASP A 136 -9.37 23.70 21.89
N LYS A 137 -8.69 22.56 21.73
CA LYS A 137 -7.53 22.17 22.55
C LYS A 137 -6.27 22.14 21.69
N ALA A 138 -5.22 22.80 22.17
CA ALA A 138 -3.87 22.65 21.62
C ALA A 138 -3.40 21.18 21.66
N GLY A 139 -2.56 20.83 20.69
CA GLY A 139 -1.87 19.54 20.65
C GLY A 139 -0.70 19.46 21.63
N VAL A 140 0.13 18.42 21.45
CA VAL A 140 1.28 18.13 22.31
C VAL A 140 2.58 18.80 21.85
N GLY A 141 2.60 19.40 20.65
CA GLY A 141 3.77 20.00 20.05
C GLY A 141 3.42 21.14 19.09
N PHE A 142 3.33 20.83 17.80
CA PHE A 142 3.26 21.85 16.74
C PHE A 142 1.85 22.40 16.51
N LEU A 143 0.81 21.66 16.90
CA LEU A 143 -0.56 22.14 16.76
C LEU A 143 -0.87 23.11 17.91
N THR A 144 -0.57 24.39 17.70
CA THR A 144 -0.82 25.44 18.70
C THR A 144 -2.31 25.67 18.93
N GLN A 145 -2.65 26.39 20.01
CA GLN A 145 -4.04 26.77 20.29
C GLN A 145 -4.68 27.52 19.11
N GLU A 146 -3.95 28.45 18.49
CA GLU A 146 -4.42 29.20 17.33
C GLU A 146 -4.74 28.28 16.14
N LEU A 147 -3.88 27.31 15.86
CA LEU A 147 -4.10 26.34 14.78
C LEU A 147 -5.25 25.37 15.11
N SER A 148 -5.43 24.99 16.37
CA SER A 148 -6.57 24.19 16.81
C SER A 148 -7.89 24.94 16.63
N ASP A 149 -7.95 26.20 17.06
CA ASP A 149 -9.11 27.09 16.86
C ASP A 149 -9.41 27.27 15.37
N ASN A 150 -8.36 27.43 14.56
CA ASN A 150 -8.45 27.53 13.11
C ASN A 150 -9.10 26.27 12.51
N PHE A 151 -8.58 25.09 12.86
CA PHE A 151 -9.14 23.82 12.43
C PHE A 151 -10.59 23.63 12.88
N GLY A 152 -10.92 24.00 14.13
CA GLY A 152 -12.26 23.88 14.69
C GLY A 152 -13.31 24.70 13.95
N ARG A 153 -12.93 25.85 13.37
CA ARG A 153 -13.82 26.73 12.59
C ARG A 153 -13.77 26.47 11.09
N ALA A 154 -12.76 25.74 10.62
CA ALA A 154 -12.54 25.50 9.20
C ALA A 154 -13.73 24.76 8.56
N SER A 155 -14.20 25.31 7.44
CA SER A 155 -15.31 24.76 6.67
C SER A 155 -14.87 24.41 5.26
N LEU A 156 -15.30 23.25 4.79
CA LEU A 156 -15.07 22.82 3.43
C LEU A 156 -16.02 23.59 2.51
N PHE A 157 -15.45 24.36 1.57
CA PHE A 157 -16.17 25.24 0.65
C PHE A 157 -17.18 26.17 1.35
N ASP A 158 -16.86 26.63 2.56
CA ASP A 158 -17.70 27.49 3.40
C ASP A 158 -19.08 26.92 3.79
N VAL A 159 -19.35 25.64 3.49
CA VAL A 159 -20.67 25.01 3.70
C VAL A 159 -20.63 23.79 4.62
N ALA A 160 -19.46 23.22 4.89
CA ALA A 160 -19.35 21.99 5.66
C ALA A 160 -18.23 22.08 6.70
N PRO A 161 -18.54 22.49 7.95
CA PRO A 161 -17.57 22.55 9.03
C PRO A 161 -16.91 21.19 9.30
N LEU A 162 -15.57 21.15 9.29
CA LEU A 162 -14.82 19.90 9.43
C LEU A 162 -15.02 19.22 10.78
N ARG A 163 -15.39 20.02 11.79
CA ARG A 163 -15.66 19.55 13.15
C ARG A 163 -16.96 18.79 13.30
N TYR A 164 -17.87 18.78 12.33
CA TYR A 164 -19.19 18.13 12.48
C TYR A 164 -19.21 16.69 11.97
N SER A 165 -19.91 15.83 12.69
CA SER A 165 -20.25 14.45 12.31
C SER A 165 -21.61 14.36 11.61
N LEU A 166 -21.99 13.17 11.13
CA LEU A 166 -23.32 12.96 10.57
C LEU A 166 -24.43 13.16 11.62
N VAL A 167 -24.16 12.82 12.89
CA VAL A 167 -25.12 13.07 13.98
C VAL A 167 -25.26 14.56 14.24
N ASP A 168 -24.15 15.29 14.30
CA ASP A 168 -24.17 16.76 14.43
C ASP A 168 -24.95 17.40 13.28
N ALA A 169 -24.77 16.88 12.06
CA ALA A 169 -25.45 17.39 10.89
C ALA A 169 -26.98 17.27 10.98
N PHE A 170 -27.49 16.15 11.49
CA PHE A 170 -28.93 15.99 11.72
C PHE A 170 -29.45 16.83 12.89
N ASN A 171 -28.64 17.02 13.94
CA ASN A 171 -29.04 17.81 15.10
C ASN A 171 -29.08 19.32 14.81
N TYR A 172 -28.14 19.83 14.02
CA TYR A 172 -28.00 21.25 13.71
C TYR A 172 -28.58 21.65 12.35
N GLY A 173 -29.05 20.69 11.55
CA GLY A 173 -29.62 20.95 10.22
C GLY A 173 -28.58 21.22 9.12
N GLU A 174 -27.34 20.76 9.29
CA GLU A 174 -26.23 20.96 8.34
C GLU A 174 -26.33 19.98 7.16
N VAL A 175 -27.19 20.32 6.19
CA VAL A 175 -27.49 19.45 5.03
C VAL A 175 -26.23 19.05 4.26
N TRP A 176 -25.29 19.97 4.05
CA TRP A 176 -24.06 19.69 3.31
C TRP A 176 -23.13 18.73 4.04
N VAL A 177 -23.00 18.87 5.36
CA VAL A 177 -22.24 17.91 6.19
C VAL A 177 -22.88 16.53 6.11
N ALA A 178 -24.21 16.44 6.18
CA ALA A 178 -24.92 15.16 6.08
C ALA A 178 -24.68 14.48 4.72
N ILE A 179 -24.80 15.22 3.62
CA ILE A 179 -24.56 14.69 2.26
C ILE A 179 -23.11 14.20 2.14
N ILE A 180 -22.13 15.02 2.54
CA ILE A 180 -20.71 14.66 2.46
C ILE A 180 -20.42 13.41 3.29
N ALA A 181 -20.89 13.36 4.55
CA ALA A 181 -20.67 12.22 5.41
C ALA A 181 -21.30 10.93 4.86
N ILE A 182 -22.54 10.98 4.35
CA ILE A 182 -23.20 9.81 3.74
C ILE A 182 -22.43 9.33 2.51
N VAL A 183 -22.03 10.24 1.62
CA VAL A 183 -21.24 9.89 0.43
C VAL A 183 -19.91 9.26 0.83
N MET A 184 -19.22 9.82 1.83
CA MET A 184 -17.96 9.26 2.34
C MET A 184 -18.15 7.86 2.92
N ILE A 185 -19.20 7.60 3.71
CA ILE A 185 -19.51 6.26 4.24
C ILE A 185 -19.70 5.26 3.10
N LEU A 186 -20.46 5.63 2.08
CA LEU A 186 -20.73 4.78 0.91
C LEU A 186 -19.44 4.49 0.14
N VAL A 187 -18.64 5.51 -0.16
CA VAL A 187 -17.37 5.37 -0.88
C VAL A 187 -16.34 4.56 -0.08
N MET A 188 -16.24 4.80 1.23
CA MET A 188 -15.35 4.05 2.12
C MET A 188 -15.76 2.58 2.20
N THR A 189 -17.06 2.32 2.32
CA THR A 189 -17.60 0.95 2.32
C THR A 189 -17.33 0.25 0.99
N ALA A 190 -17.67 0.90 -0.14
CA ALA A 190 -17.48 0.33 -1.46
C ALA A 190 -16.00 0.06 -1.79
N SER A 191 -15.11 1.02 -1.49
CA SER A 191 -13.67 0.88 -1.74
C SER A 191 -13.04 -0.22 -0.89
N GLN A 192 -13.40 -0.32 0.39
CA GLN A 192 -12.89 -1.39 1.26
C GLN A 192 -13.47 -2.75 0.85
N PHE A 193 -14.75 -2.82 0.52
CA PHE A 193 -15.38 -4.05 0.03
C PHE A 193 -14.73 -4.54 -1.26
N TYR A 194 -14.50 -3.64 -2.22
CA TYR A 194 -13.76 -3.92 -3.45
C TYR A 194 -12.35 -4.43 -3.17
N THR A 195 -11.62 -3.79 -2.26
CA THR A 195 -10.26 -4.20 -1.85
C THR A 195 -10.26 -5.61 -1.26
N GLN A 196 -11.23 -5.94 -0.41
CA GLN A 196 -11.36 -7.29 0.17
C GLN A 196 -11.72 -8.34 -0.89
N LEU A 197 -12.64 -8.02 -1.80
CA LEU A 197 -12.97 -8.89 -2.92
C LEU A 197 -11.75 -9.16 -3.81
N GLN A 198 -10.92 -8.15 -4.07
CA GLN A 198 -9.71 -8.31 -4.87
C GLN A 198 -8.73 -9.31 -4.23
N ILE A 199 -8.55 -9.22 -2.91
CA ILE A 199 -7.68 -10.12 -2.15
C ILE A 199 -8.25 -11.54 -2.16
N MET A 200 -9.55 -11.70 -1.85
CA MET A 200 -10.19 -13.01 -1.68
C MET A 200 -10.39 -13.78 -2.98
N SER A 201 -10.72 -13.10 -4.08
CA SER A 201 -11.06 -13.75 -5.35
C SER A 201 -9.82 -14.18 -6.13
N LYS A 202 -8.88 -13.26 -6.35
CA LYS A 202 -7.77 -13.41 -7.31
C LYS A 202 -6.45 -13.84 -6.68
N ASN A 203 -6.22 -13.52 -5.39
CA ASN A 203 -4.91 -13.68 -4.75
C ASN A 203 -4.88 -14.82 -3.70
N GLN A 204 -5.75 -15.82 -3.86
CA GLN A 204 -5.86 -17.00 -2.97
C GLN A 204 -5.78 -18.31 -3.79
N THR A 205 -5.12 -19.33 -3.24
CA THR A 205 -5.11 -20.68 -3.82
C THR A 205 -6.41 -21.44 -3.51
N PRO A 206 -6.75 -22.50 -4.25
CA PRO A 206 -7.91 -23.34 -3.93
C PRO A 206 -7.86 -23.94 -2.52
N GLU A 207 -6.68 -24.37 -2.04
CA GLU A 207 -6.57 -24.90 -0.68
C GLU A 207 -6.79 -23.81 0.38
N MET A 208 -6.33 -22.58 0.12
CA MET A 208 -6.54 -21.46 1.03
C MET A 208 -8.01 -21.08 1.15
N LYS A 209 -8.76 -21.10 0.03
CA LYS A 209 -10.22 -20.86 0.01
C LYS A 209 -10.99 -21.86 0.91
N ALA A 210 -10.47 -23.07 1.11
CA ALA A 210 -11.06 -24.08 1.99
C ALA A 210 -10.67 -23.95 3.48
N SER A 211 -9.72 -23.06 3.80
CA SER A 211 -9.16 -22.95 5.16
C SER A 211 -10.10 -22.25 6.15
N PRO A 212 -9.97 -22.52 7.47
CA PRO A 212 -10.62 -21.72 8.51
C PRO A 212 -10.28 -20.22 8.44
N MET A 213 -9.07 -19.87 8.04
CA MET A 213 -8.61 -18.48 7.91
C MET A 213 -9.41 -17.72 6.84
N PHE A 214 -9.69 -18.34 5.70
CA PHE A 214 -10.52 -17.73 4.65
C PHE A 214 -11.96 -17.50 5.12
N ARG A 215 -12.52 -18.41 5.91
CA ARG A 215 -13.84 -18.21 6.52
C ARG A 215 -13.86 -16.99 7.45
N GLN A 216 -12.81 -16.80 8.26
CA GLN A 216 -12.67 -15.63 9.12
C GLN A 216 -12.59 -14.33 8.30
N GLN A 217 -11.81 -14.31 7.22
CA GLN A 217 -11.73 -13.15 6.31
C GLN A 217 -13.10 -12.84 5.67
N ARG A 218 -13.86 -13.86 5.28
CA ARG A 218 -15.19 -13.69 4.70
C ARG A 218 -16.20 -13.12 5.70
N ILE A 219 -16.13 -13.51 6.98
CA ILE A 219 -16.98 -12.93 8.03
C ILE A 219 -16.65 -11.44 8.20
N LEU A 220 -15.36 -11.09 8.21
CA LEU A 220 -14.93 -9.70 8.34
C LEU A 220 -15.51 -8.82 7.22
N LEU A 221 -15.65 -9.34 6.00
CA LEU A 221 -16.26 -8.62 4.88
C LEU A 221 -17.72 -8.19 5.13
N TYR A 222 -18.50 -8.94 5.91
CA TYR A 222 -19.87 -8.55 6.30
C TYR A 222 -19.90 -7.56 7.47
N ILE A 223 -18.87 -7.55 8.31
CA ILE A 223 -18.76 -6.64 9.45
C ILE A 223 -18.34 -5.24 9.00
N LEU A 224 -17.53 -5.14 7.94
CA LEU A 224 -16.95 -3.88 7.47
C LEU A 224 -17.98 -2.76 7.19
N PRO A 225 -19.10 -3.00 6.48
CA PRO A 225 -20.12 -1.96 6.26
C PRO A 225 -20.69 -1.40 7.56
N VAL A 226 -20.90 -2.24 8.57
CA VAL A 226 -21.42 -1.83 9.88
C VAL A 226 -20.39 -0.96 10.62
N VAL A 227 -19.12 -1.36 10.58
CA VAL A 227 -18.03 -0.57 11.17
C VAL A 227 -17.95 0.81 10.51
N PHE A 228 -18.03 0.89 9.18
CA PHE A 228 -17.98 2.18 8.51
C PHE A 228 -19.20 3.05 8.78
N LEU A 229 -20.40 2.45 8.85
CA LEU A 229 -21.61 3.16 9.22
C LEU A 229 -21.49 3.77 10.62
N ILE A 230 -21.09 2.97 11.62
CA ILE A 230 -20.87 3.45 13.00
C ILE A 230 -19.78 4.53 13.00
N SER A 231 -18.69 4.34 12.26
CA SER A 231 -17.60 5.32 12.21
C SER A 231 -18.05 6.65 11.62
N GLY A 232 -18.87 6.65 10.56
CA GLY A 232 -19.35 7.89 9.96
C GLY A 232 -20.41 8.61 10.79
N LEU A 233 -21.09 7.89 11.69
CA LEU A 233 -21.97 8.48 12.71
C LEU A 233 -21.16 9.07 13.87
N ALA A 234 -20.12 8.37 14.30
CA ALA A 234 -19.35 8.73 15.50
C ALA A 234 -18.29 9.81 15.24
N PHE A 235 -17.73 9.87 14.03
CA PHE A 235 -16.59 10.72 13.74
C PHE A 235 -16.95 11.92 12.87
N PRO A 236 -16.30 13.07 13.11
CA PRO A 236 -16.49 14.26 12.30
C PRO A 236 -15.84 14.11 10.92
N ILE A 237 -16.35 14.85 9.93
CA ILE A 237 -15.96 14.72 8.52
C ILE A 237 -14.45 14.97 8.31
N GLY A 238 -13.83 15.84 9.12
CA GLY A 238 -12.38 16.04 9.10
C GLY A 238 -11.59 14.74 9.34
N VAL A 239 -12.00 13.92 10.31
CA VAL A 239 -11.36 12.62 10.57
C VAL A 239 -11.78 11.61 9.47
N MET A 240 -12.99 11.69 8.92
CA MET A 240 -13.40 10.82 7.81
C MET A 240 -12.51 10.98 6.56
N PHE A 241 -11.95 12.16 6.30
CA PHE A 241 -11.02 12.36 5.18
C PHE A 241 -9.73 11.54 5.33
N TYR A 242 -9.27 11.34 6.56
CA TYR A 242 -8.17 10.43 6.85
C TYR A 242 -8.51 8.99 6.45
N TRP A 243 -9.69 8.49 6.80
CA TRP A 243 -10.12 7.14 6.44
C TRP A 243 -10.27 6.98 4.93
N LEU A 244 -10.93 7.94 4.27
CA LEU A 244 -11.11 7.92 2.82
C LEU A 244 -9.76 7.83 2.10
N THR A 245 -8.81 8.69 2.49
CA THR A 245 -7.46 8.69 1.92
C THR A 245 -6.73 7.39 2.22
N SER A 246 -6.83 6.87 3.44
CA SER A 246 -6.25 5.57 3.83
C SER A 246 -6.84 4.40 3.03
N ASN A 247 -8.13 4.41 2.75
CA ASN A 247 -8.79 3.37 1.94
C ASN A 247 -8.32 3.43 0.50
N ILE A 248 -8.25 4.63 -0.10
CA ILE A 248 -7.73 4.82 -1.46
C ILE A 248 -6.28 4.34 -1.54
N TRP A 249 -5.43 4.77 -0.59
CA TRP A 249 -4.05 4.28 -0.51
C TRP A 249 -4.00 2.76 -0.42
N THR A 250 -4.79 2.16 0.46
CA THR A 250 -4.82 0.70 0.66
C THR A 250 -5.25 0.00 -0.63
N MET A 251 -6.29 0.49 -1.31
CA MET A 251 -6.77 -0.07 -2.57
C MET A 251 -5.67 -0.02 -3.65
N VAL A 252 -4.98 1.12 -3.80
CA VAL A 252 -3.85 1.26 -4.74
C VAL A 252 -2.70 0.34 -4.35
N GLN A 253 -2.31 0.32 -3.07
CA GLN A 253 -1.25 -0.53 -2.55
C GLN A 253 -1.57 -2.01 -2.79
N GLN A 254 -2.79 -2.46 -2.51
CA GLN A 254 -3.21 -3.85 -2.73
C GLN A 254 -3.22 -4.20 -4.22
N ALA A 255 -3.70 -3.31 -5.09
CA ALA A 255 -3.65 -3.53 -6.53
C ALA A 255 -2.20 -3.68 -7.03
N LEU A 256 -1.27 -2.86 -6.54
CA LEU A 256 0.15 -2.95 -6.87
C LEU A 256 0.79 -4.23 -6.30
N VAL A 257 0.47 -4.59 -5.06
CA VAL A 257 0.96 -5.81 -4.40
C VAL A 257 0.48 -7.05 -5.14
N ILE A 258 -0.80 -7.16 -5.46
CA ILE A 258 -1.34 -8.31 -6.22
C ILE A 258 -0.71 -8.38 -7.61
N ARG A 259 -0.47 -7.22 -8.25
CA ARG A 259 0.14 -7.17 -9.59
C ARG A 259 1.62 -7.57 -9.60
N ASN A 260 2.40 -7.10 -8.63
CA ASN A 260 3.87 -7.22 -8.63
C ASN A 260 4.36 -8.39 -7.77
N MET A 261 3.59 -8.71 -6.74
CA MET A 261 3.88 -9.62 -5.65
C MET A 261 2.66 -10.55 -5.36
N PRO A 262 2.08 -11.23 -6.37
CA PRO A 262 0.97 -12.14 -6.14
C PRO A 262 1.37 -13.34 -5.26
N THR A 263 0.38 -13.96 -4.64
CA THR A 263 0.49 -15.21 -3.90
C THR A 263 0.84 -16.35 -4.87
N PRO A 264 1.92 -17.13 -4.64
CA PRO A 264 2.26 -18.29 -5.47
C PRO A 264 1.08 -19.28 -5.59
N GLY A 265 0.84 -19.81 -6.78
CA GLY A 265 -0.27 -20.75 -7.04
C GLY A 265 -1.67 -20.12 -7.09
N SER A 266 -1.80 -18.79 -6.97
CA SER A 266 -3.07 -18.09 -7.19
C SER A 266 -3.28 -17.73 -8.67
N GLU A 267 -4.53 -17.44 -9.05
CA GLU A 267 -4.88 -16.94 -10.38
C GLU A 267 -4.07 -15.68 -10.75
N ALA A 268 -3.83 -14.79 -9.79
CA ALA A 268 -3.01 -13.60 -9.98
C ALA A 268 -1.53 -13.92 -10.29
N ALA A 269 -0.99 -15.01 -9.75
CA ALA A 269 0.37 -15.46 -10.06
C ALA A 269 0.46 -16.00 -11.50
N LEU A 270 -0.49 -16.84 -11.90
CA LEU A 270 -0.59 -17.36 -13.27
C LEU A 270 -0.73 -16.22 -14.29
N ALA A 271 -1.58 -15.23 -14.00
CA ALA A 271 -1.74 -14.05 -14.84
C ALA A 271 -0.46 -13.20 -14.94
N ARG A 272 0.31 -13.10 -13.85
CA ARG A 272 1.62 -12.40 -13.85
C ARG A 272 2.65 -13.15 -14.69
N GLU A 273 2.71 -14.47 -14.59
CA GLU A 273 3.60 -15.33 -15.40
C GLU A 273 3.27 -15.20 -16.89
N ALA A 274 1.98 -15.29 -17.26
CA ALA A 274 1.53 -15.08 -18.63
C ALA A 274 1.91 -13.68 -19.17
N ARG A 275 1.78 -12.63 -18.35
CA ARG A 275 2.18 -11.27 -18.73
C ARG A 275 3.70 -11.14 -18.93
N LEU A 276 4.50 -11.76 -18.07
CA LEU A 276 5.97 -11.75 -18.20
C LEU A 276 6.41 -12.54 -19.44
N ALA A 277 5.78 -13.68 -19.72
CA ALA A 277 6.02 -14.45 -20.93
C ALA A 277 5.69 -13.64 -22.20
N LYS A 278 4.54 -12.95 -22.23
CA LYS A 278 4.19 -12.05 -23.34
C LYS A 278 5.21 -10.93 -23.52
N ARG A 279 5.62 -10.27 -22.42
CA ARG A 279 6.63 -9.20 -22.48
C ARG A 279 7.98 -9.70 -22.99
N ASN A 280 8.42 -10.88 -22.55
CA ASN A 280 9.68 -11.46 -23.01
C ASN A 280 9.61 -11.85 -24.50
N ARG A 281 8.46 -12.36 -24.96
CA ARG A 281 8.24 -12.64 -26.40
C ARG A 281 8.29 -11.38 -27.26
N LEU A 282 7.67 -10.28 -26.82
CA LEU A 282 7.73 -9.00 -27.52
C LEU A 282 9.17 -8.48 -27.58
N LYS A 283 9.90 -8.51 -26.46
CA LYS A 283 11.32 -8.12 -26.46
C LYS A 283 12.16 -8.93 -27.45
N ILE A 284 11.95 -10.24 -27.54
CA ILE A 284 12.66 -11.08 -28.52
C ILE A 284 12.30 -10.68 -29.96
N ALA A 285 11.04 -10.32 -30.22
CA ALA A 285 10.61 -9.85 -31.54
C ALA A 285 11.23 -8.48 -31.87
N ASP A 286 11.18 -7.53 -30.94
CA ASP A 286 11.78 -6.20 -31.09
C ASP A 286 13.31 -6.30 -31.28
N ASP A 287 13.98 -7.17 -30.51
CA ASP A 287 15.42 -7.43 -30.62
C ASP A 287 15.77 -8.09 -31.97
N ALA A 288 14.90 -8.97 -32.49
CA ALA A 288 15.08 -9.61 -33.79
C ALA A 288 14.86 -8.65 -34.96
N GLU A 289 13.87 -7.76 -34.86
CA GLU A 289 13.61 -6.68 -35.83
C GLU A 289 14.77 -5.69 -35.84
N ALA A 290 15.25 -5.26 -34.67
CA ALA A 290 16.43 -4.40 -34.55
C ALA A 290 17.70 -5.06 -35.12
N LEU A 291 17.85 -6.38 -35.00
CA LEU A 291 18.96 -7.13 -35.60
C LEU A 291 18.80 -7.24 -37.13
N ALA A 292 17.58 -7.43 -37.63
CA ALA A 292 17.29 -7.47 -39.06
C ALA A 292 17.55 -6.11 -39.72
N ASP A 293 17.13 -5.01 -39.10
CA ASP A 293 17.43 -3.64 -39.56
C ASP A 293 18.94 -3.37 -39.58
N GLN A 294 19.71 -3.88 -38.61
CA GLN A 294 21.17 -3.77 -38.63
C GLN A 294 21.82 -4.58 -39.76
N LEU A 295 21.26 -5.74 -40.10
CA LEU A 295 21.75 -6.59 -41.19
C LEU A 295 21.37 -6.05 -42.57
N GLU A 296 20.23 -5.37 -42.72
CA GLU A 296 19.82 -4.71 -43.97
C GLU A 296 20.58 -3.39 -44.23
N VAL A 297 21.03 -2.70 -43.17
CA VAL A 297 21.76 -1.42 -43.27
C VAL A 297 23.27 -1.58 -43.47
N GLU A 298 23.84 -2.79 -43.40
CA GLU A 298 25.23 -3.04 -43.82
C GLU A 298 25.30 -3.44 -45.32
N PRO A 299 25.50 -2.50 -46.27
CA PRO A 299 25.88 -2.89 -47.62
C PRO A 299 27.26 -3.55 -47.54
N ALA A 300 27.36 -4.80 -48.01
CA ALA A 300 28.62 -5.49 -48.18
C ALA A 300 29.62 -4.56 -48.90
N LYS A 301 30.64 -4.08 -48.19
CA LYS A 301 31.70 -3.28 -48.81
C LYS A 301 32.28 -4.11 -49.95
N PRO A 302 32.28 -3.60 -51.20
CA PRO A 302 32.87 -4.33 -52.30
C PRO A 302 34.35 -4.53 -51.98
N THR A 303 34.72 -5.78 -51.73
CA THR A 303 36.12 -6.17 -51.58
C THR A 303 36.73 -6.04 -52.98
N THR A 304 37.37 -4.92 -53.26
CA THR A 304 38.15 -4.75 -54.49
C THR A 304 39.24 -5.80 -54.53
N THR A 305 38.99 -6.89 -55.26
CA THR A 305 39.99 -7.87 -55.67
C THR A 305 40.89 -7.25 -56.75
N GLN A 306 41.64 -6.22 -56.37
CA GLN A 306 42.72 -5.74 -57.22
C GLN A 306 43.88 -6.73 -57.08
N ARG A 307 43.96 -7.67 -58.05
CA ARG A 307 45.07 -8.62 -58.17
C ARG A 307 46.35 -7.81 -58.35
N GLN A 308 47.17 -7.67 -57.30
CA GLN A 308 48.49 -7.08 -57.41
C GLN A 308 49.32 -7.94 -58.37
N GLN A 309 49.64 -7.35 -59.52
CA GLN A 309 50.47 -7.99 -60.53
C GLN A 309 51.91 -8.01 -60.02
N PRO A 310 52.56 -9.17 -59.85
CA PRO A 310 53.92 -9.23 -59.36
C PRO A 310 54.86 -8.64 -60.41
N VAL A 311 55.49 -7.51 -60.09
CA VAL A 311 56.55 -6.93 -60.92
C VAL A 311 57.84 -7.71 -60.76
N ASN A 312 58.46 -8.04 -61.89
CA ASN A 312 59.70 -8.82 -61.97
C ASN A 312 60.86 -8.12 -61.23
N LYS A 313 61.65 -8.90 -60.47
CA LYS A 313 62.74 -8.48 -59.55
C LYS A 313 63.78 -7.54 -60.18
N ALA A 314 63.92 -7.52 -61.50
CA ALA A 314 64.87 -6.65 -62.19
C ALA A 314 64.52 -5.15 -62.08
N ARG A 315 63.24 -4.78 -61.92
CA ARG A 315 62.81 -3.36 -61.89
C ARG A 315 62.85 -2.74 -60.49
N ALA A 316 62.79 -3.55 -59.43
CA ALA A 316 62.85 -3.08 -58.04
C ALA A 316 64.25 -2.57 -57.63
N LYS A 317 65.31 -3.00 -58.33
CA LYS A 317 66.71 -2.67 -57.97
C LYS A 317 67.19 -1.29 -58.49
N LYS A 318 66.37 -0.54 -59.24
CA LYS A 318 66.74 0.78 -59.79
C LYS A 318 66.19 1.99 -59.00
N GLN A 319 65.36 1.78 -57.98
CA GLN A 319 64.79 2.88 -57.17
C GLN A 319 65.52 3.15 -55.84
N GLY A 320 66.66 2.52 -55.60
CA GLY A 320 67.51 2.78 -54.43
C GLY A 320 68.83 3.46 -54.82
N GLY A 321 68.78 4.73 -55.23
CA GLY A 321 69.97 5.58 -55.38
C GLY A 321 69.98 6.66 -54.29
N PRO A 322 71.14 6.98 -53.67
CA PRO A 322 71.19 7.78 -52.45
C PRO A 322 70.91 9.26 -52.74
N LYS A 323 70.00 9.87 -51.97
CA LYS A 323 69.83 11.33 -51.96
C LYS A 323 71.00 11.95 -51.19
N ARG A 324 71.78 12.78 -51.89
CA ARG A 324 72.57 13.86 -51.27
C ARG A 324 71.64 14.94 -50.75
#